data_AF-A0A524NFG9-F1
#
_entry.id   AF-A0A524NFG9-F1
#
_cell.length_a   1.000
_cell.length_b   1.000
_cell.length_c   1.000
_cell.angle_alpha   90.00
_cell.angle_beta   90.00
_cell.angle_gamma   90.00
#
_symmetry.space_group_name_H-M   'P 1'
#
loop_
_entity.id
_entity.type
_entity.pdbx_description
1 polymer ?
#
loop_
_entity_poly.entity_id
_entity_poly.type
_entity_poly.pdbx_seq_one_letter_code
_entity_poly.pdbx_strand_id
1 'polypeptide(L)'
;MATAGRYAIPTGDIKWDIPQSFDTNFNWEYQDGRESLLKLYSKGKKRQWDVENRIDWSQDLDPENPQQLPDESMPIFGSDVFQRMTGDEKVRARYHFQAWQLSQFLHGEQGALVCTAKIVQQVPDMDAKFYGATQVVDEARHVEAYSRRLHEKFELAYPITPTLKTLLDQILRDSRWDMTYLGMQVLIEGLALAAFSTIRDSSQNPLAASVNAYVMQDEARHVAFGRFALADYYPHLTQTERDEREEFAAEACYAMRDRFQAEEVWENLGLPVE
;
A
#
# COMPACT_ATOMS: atom_id res chain seq x y z
N MET A 1 -4.68 -0.91 23.17
CA MET A 1 -4.89 -2.37 23.11
C MET A 1 -4.07 -2.94 21.96
N ALA A 2 -3.60 -4.20 22.05
CA ALA A 2 -2.91 -4.84 20.93
C ALA A 2 -3.85 -4.99 19.72
N THR A 3 -3.31 -4.91 18.50
CA THR A 3 -4.09 -5.05 17.25
C THR A 3 -4.87 -6.36 17.20
N ALA A 4 -4.30 -7.43 17.78
CA ALA A 4 -4.94 -8.75 17.88
C ALA A 4 -6.36 -8.71 18.46
N GLY A 5 -6.62 -7.82 19.43
CA GLY A 5 -7.93 -7.66 20.07
C GLY A 5 -8.92 -6.79 19.28
N ARG A 6 -8.53 -6.29 18.10
CA ARG A 6 -9.33 -5.37 17.28
C ARG A 6 -9.73 -5.95 15.93
N TYR A 7 -9.29 -7.16 15.59
CA TYR A 7 -9.67 -7.79 14.34
C TYR A 7 -11.15 -8.16 14.34
N ALA A 8 -11.86 -7.75 13.28
CA ALA A 8 -13.29 -8.02 13.09
C ALA A 8 -13.58 -9.50 12.86
N ILE A 9 -12.61 -10.23 12.31
CA ILE A 9 -12.68 -11.65 11.98
C ILE A 9 -11.46 -12.38 12.55
N PRO A 10 -11.53 -13.70 12.78
CA PRO A 10 -10.39 -14.48 13.23
C PRO A 10 -9.20 -14.27 12.30
N THR A 11 -8.05 -13.94 12.88
CA THR A 11 -6.79 -13.98 12.14
C THR A 11 -6.19 -15.36 12.25
N GLY A 12 -5.53 -15.83 11.20
CA GLY A 12 -4.54 -16.89 11.33
C GLY A 12 -3.33 -16.41 12.15
N ASP A 13 -2.15 -16.94 11.83
CA ASP A 13 -0.93 -16.48 12.47
C ASP A 13 -0.69 -14.99 12.20
N ILE A 14 -0.54 -14.21 13.28
CA ILE A 14 -0.20 -12.77 13.23
C ILE A 14 1.22 -12.57 12.68
N LYS A 15 2.07 -13.60 12.82
CA LYS A 15 3.40 -13.64 12.24
C LYS A 15 3.36 -14.42 10.93
N TRP A 16 3.95 -13.84 9.89
CA TRP A 16 4.13 -14.48 8.60
C TRP A 16 5.59 -14.36 8.17
N ASP A 17 6.27 -15.49 8.02
CA ASP A 17 7.66 -15.56 7.57
C ASP A 17 7.71 -15.93 6.08
N ILE A 18 8.47 -15.17 5.29
CA ILE A 18 8.70 -15.43 3.87
C ILE A 18 10.19 -15.73 3.69
N PRO A 19 10.57 -16.97 3.31
CA PRO A 19 11.97 -17.28 3.03
C PRO A 19 12.41 -16.55 1.76
N GLN A 20 13.59 -15.94 1.82
CA GLN A 20 14.18 -15.18 0.71
C GLN A 20 15.57 -15.72 0.40
N SER A 21 15.96 -15.70 -0.87
CA SER A 21 17.27 -16.13 -1.35
C SER A 21 17.75 -15.17 -2.44
N PHE A 22 18.63 -14.23 -2.09
CA PHE A 22 19.21 -13.26 -3.03
C PHE A 22 20.59 -12.83 -2.53
N ASP A 23 21.40 -12.29 -3.43
CA ASP A 23 22.71 -11.75 -3.08
C ASP A 23 22.59 -10.31 -2.55
N THR A 24 23.31 -10.01 -1.47
CA THR A 24 23.50 -8.62 -1.04
C THR A 24 24.58 -7.98 -1.90
N ASN A 25 24.26 -6.87 -2.55
CA ASN A 25 25.17 -6.20 -3.46
C ASN A 25 25.90 -5.04 -2.78
N PHE A 26 27.23 -5.11 -2.78
CA PHE A 26 28.13 -4.01 -2.47
C PHE A 26 28.78 -3.51 -3.76
N ASN A 27 28.76 -2.19 -3.94
CA ASN A 27 29.42 -1.52 -5.05
C ASN A 27 30.25 -0.35 -4.49
N TRP A 28 31.53 -0.30 -4.87
CA TRP A 28 32.49 0.71 -4.45
C TRP A 28 32.69 1.83 -5.47
N GLU A 29 31.91 1.81 -6.55
CA GLU A 29 31.75 2.95 -7.43
C GLU A 29 30.76 3.95 -6.80
N TYR A 30 31.21 5.19 -6.63
CA TYR A 30 30.48 6.26 -5.93
C TYR A 30 30.27 7.51 -6.79
N GLN A 31 30.95 7.60 -7.94
CA GLN A 31 30.85 8.74 -8.85
C GLN A 31 29.79 8.53 -9.93
N ASP A 32 29.39 7.29 -10.19
CA ASP A 32 28.33 6.97 -11.15
C ASP A 32 26.92 7.08 -10.54
N GLY A 33 25.95 7.43 -11.38
CA GLY A 33 24.54 7.47 -11.00
C GLY A 33 23.66 8.19 -12.01
N ARG A 34 22.43 7.72 -12.17
CA ARG A 34 21.41 8.34 -13.01
C ARG A 34 20.95 9.64 -12.38
N GLU A 35 21.05 10.72 -13.14
CA GLU A 35 20.67 12.05 -12.69
C GLU A 35 19.19 12.12 -12.22
N SER A 36 18.31 11.32 -12.83
CA SER A 36 16.90 11.20 -12.46
C SER A 36 16.71 10.69 -11.03
N LEU A 37 17.43 9.64 -10.63
CA LEU A 37 17.35 9.06 -9.27
C LEU A 37 17.99 9.98 -8.22
N LEU A 38 19.11 10.61 -8.55
CA LEU A 38 19.74 11.60 -7.65
C LEU A 38 18.84 12.83 -7.43
N LYS A 39 18.11 13.28 -8.47
CA LYS A 39 17.10 14.33 -8.35
C LYS A 39 15.94 13.90 -7.45
N LEU A 40 15.45 12.67 -7.60
CA LEU A 40 14.41 12.12 -6.70
C LEU A 40 14.92 12.09 -5.25
N TYR A 41 16.15 11.62 -5.02
CA TYR A 41 16.77 11.59 -3.70
C TYR A 41 16.89 12.98 -3.07
N SER A 42 17.37 13.97 -3.84
CA SER A 42 17.41 15.36 -3.34
C SER A 42 16.03 15.91 -3.02
N LYS A 43 14.98 15.53 -3.77
CA LYS A 43 13.61 15.97 -3.49
C LYS A 43 13.05 15.30 -2.24
N GLY A 44 13.23 13.98 -2.09
CA GLY A 44 12.77 13.20 -0.93
C GLY A 44 13.34 13.75 0.38
N LYS A 45 14.65 14.02 0.42
CA LYS A 45 15.29 14.64 1.60
C LYS A 45 14.68 15.98 2.02
N LYS A 46 14.32 16.83 1.05
CA LYS A 46 13.78 18.17 1.32
C LYS A 46 12.31 18.17 1.69
N ARG A 47 11.59 17.08 1.39
CA ARG A 47 10.14 16.97 1.52
C ARG A 47 9.70 15.99 2.60
N GLN A 48 10.62 15.59 3.47
CA GLN A 48 10.31 14.84 4.67
C GLN A 48 9.29 15.60 5.53
N TRP A 49 8.42 14.84 6.19
CA TRP A 49 7.39 15.34 7.09
C TRP A 49 7.32 14.46 8.34
N ASP A 50 6.85 15.02 9.44
CA ASP A 50 6.79 14.31 10.72
C ASP A 50 5.34 13.94 11.03
N VAL A 51 5.07 12.67 11.34
CA VAL A 51 3.70 12.17 11.53
C VAL A 51 3.03 12.84 12.71
N GLU A 52 3.76 13.07 13.79
CA GLU A 52 3.23 13.66 15.02
C GLU A 52 2.90 15.15 14.85
N ASN A 53 3.79 15.91 14.21
CA ASN A 53 3.70 17.36 14.15
C ASN A 53 2.98 17.89 12.90
N ARG A 54 2.92 17.11 11.81
CA ARG A 54 2.38 17.58 10.52
C ARG A 54 0.90 17.26 10.33
N ILE A 55 0.40 16.23 11.00
CA ILE A 55 -1.00 15.80 10.95
C ILE A 55 -1.71 16.26 12.23
N ASP A 56 -2.88 16.86 12.07
CA ASP A 56 -3.72 17.27 13.20
C ASP A 56 -4.54 16.09 13.74
N TRP A 57 -3.94 15.35 14.67
CA TRP A 57 -4.56 14.20 15.32
C TRP A 57 -5.63 14.56 16.35
N SER A 58 -5.88 15.84 16.64
CA SER A 58 -6.89 16.25 17.62
C SER A 58 -8.32 16.07 17.12
N GLN A 59 -8.50 15.87 15.81
CA GLN A 59 -9.81 15.73 15.19
C GLN A 59 -10.45 14.38 15.53
N ASP A 60 -11.74 14.42 15.82
CA ASP A 60 -12.56 13.23 16.00
C ASP A 60 -13.12 12.73 14.68
N LEU A 61 -13.38 11.42 14.61
CA LEU A 61 -14.07 10.81 13.48
C LEU A 61 -15.56 10.71 13.79
N ASP A 62 -16.38 10.89 12.77
CA ASP A 62 -17.82 10.65 12.85
C ASP A 62 -18.04 9.14 13.09
N PRO A 63 -18.81 8.74 14.12
CA PRO A 63 -19.01 7.32 14.45
C PRO A 63 -19.79 6.54 13.38
N GLU A 64 -20.59 7.23 12.55
CA GLU A 64 -21.40 6.62 11.50
C GLU A 64 -20.71 6.64 10.12
N ASN A 65 -19.82 7.61 9.91
CA ASN A 65 -19.04 7.76 8.69
C ASN A 65 -17.65 8.34 8.97
N PRO A 66 -16.70 7.54 9.49
CA PRO A 66 -15.42 8.05 9.98
C PRO A 66 -14.63 8.89 8.97
N GLN A 67 -14.58 8.45 7.71
CA GLN A 67 -13.90 9.18 6.63
C GLN A 67 -14.80 10.22 5.94
N GLN A 68 -16.07 10.35 6.34
CA GLN A 68 -17.08 11.21 5.70
C GLN A 68 -17.07 11.07 4.17
N LEU A 69 -17.03 9.82 3.70
CA LEU A 69 -17.07 9.47 2.29
C LEU A 69 -18.52 9.27 1.83
N PRO A 70 -18.82 9.53 0.55
CA PRO A 70 -20.13 9.24 -0.03
C PRO A 70 -20.40 7.74 -0.06
N ASP A 71 -21.67 7.32 -0.08
CA ASP A 71 -22.03 5.90 -0.10
C ASP A 71 -21.58 5.21 -1.38
N GLU A 72 -21.46 5.96 -2.47
CA GLU A 72 -20.88 5.59 -3.76
C GLU A 72 -19.45 5.03 -3.64
N SER A 73 -18.76 5.30 -2.53
CA SER A 73 -17.44 4.74 -2.26
C SER A 73 -17.47 3.25 -1.85
N MET A 74 -18.62 2.71 -1.44
CA MET A 74 -18.77 1.31 -1.10
C MET A 74 -18.96 0.45 -2.37
N PRO A 75 -18.21 -0.65 -2.55
CA PRO A 75 -18.33 -1.52 -3.73
C PRO A 75 -19.74 -2.05 -4.00
N ILE A 76 -20.54 -2.27 -2.94
CA ILE A 76 -21.91 -2.78 -3.06
C ILE A 76 -22.95 -1.68 -3.35
N PHE A 77 -22.54 -0.41 -3.47
CA PHE A 77 -23.46 0.69 -3.72
C PHE A 77 -24.28 0.47 -4.99
N GLY A 78 -25.57 0.81 -4.95
CA GLY A 78 -26.50 0.62 -6.06
C GLY A 78 -27.03 -0.81 -6.24
N SER A 79 -26.43 -1.82 -5.60
CA SER A 79 -26.94 -3.20 -5.64
C SER A 79 -28.29 -3.36 -4.92
N ASP A 80 -29.03 -4.40 -5.26
CA ASP A 80 -30.26 -4.80 -4.56
C ASP A 80 -30.03 -5.03 -3.06
N VAL A 81 -28.87 -5.59 -2.69
CA VAL A 81 -28.49 -5.81 -1.29
C VAL A 81 -28.41 -4.47 -0.57
N PHE A 82 -27.66 -3.51 -1.11
CA PHE A 82 -27.50 -2.19 -0.52
C PHE A 82 -28.81 -1.41 -0.43
N GLN A 83 -29.68 -1.51 -1.44
CA GLN A 83 -30.98 -0.83 -1.44
C GLN A 83 -31.92 -1.35 -0.35
N ARG A 84 -31.81 -2.63 0.01
CA ARG A 84 -32.63 -3.27 1.06
C ARG A 84 -32.12 -3.01 2.48
N MET A 85 -30.87 -2.54 2.63
CA MET A 85 -30.31 -2.22 3.94
C MET A 85 -31.03 -1.02 4.59
N THR A 86 -31.32 -1.16 5.88
CA THR A 86 -31.72 -0.09 6.78
C THR A 86 -30.60 0.94 6.98
N GLY A 87 -30.92 2.09 7.58
CA GLY A 87 -29.91 3.11 7.89
C GLY A 87 -28.76 2.57 8.75
N ASP A 88 -29.09 1.86 9.83
CA ASP A 88 -28.12 1.28 10.75
C ASP A 88 -27.24 0.21 10.09
N GLU A 89 -27.83 -0.61 9.21
CA GLU A 89 -27.07 -1.60 8.42
C GLU A 89 -26.08 -0.93 7.47
N LYS A 90 -26.47 0.17 6.81
CA LYS A 90 -25.57 0.96 5.96
C LYS A 90 -24.45 1.59 6.76
N VAL A 91 -24.75 2.14 7.94
CA VAL A 91 -23.75 2.69 8.86
C VAL A 91 -22.73 1.63 9.26
N ARG A 92 -23.20 0.47 9.69
CA ARG A 92 -22.33 -0.66 10.05
C ARG A 92 -21.48 -1.11 8.87
N ALA A 93 -22.08 -1.29 7.70
CA ALA A 93 -21.36 -1.69 6.49
C ALA A 93 -20.26 -0.70 6.11
N ARG A 94 -20.57 0.61 6.16
CA ARG A 94 -19.62 1.69 5.90
C ARG A 94 -18.46 1.68 6.88
N TYR A 95 -18.74 1.57 8.17
CA TYR A 95 -17.72 1.53 9.21
C TYR A 95 -16.75 0.36 9.00
N HIS A 96 -17.29 -0.85 8.80
CA HIS A 96 -16.48 -2.04 8.54
C HIS A 96 -15.67 -1.94 7.24
N PHE A 97 -16.27 -1.44 6.16
CA PHE A 97 -15.57 -1.24 4.89
C PHE A 97 -14.41 -0.23 5.00
N GLN A 98 -14.63 0.90 5.66
CA GLN A 98 -13.60 1.91 5.87
C GLN A 98 -12.46 1.41 6.78
N ALA A 99 -12.80 0.65 7.84
CA ALA A 99 -11.82 0.01 8.71
C ALA A 99 -10.99 -1.06 7.98
N TRP A 100 -11.65 -1.88 7.14
CA TRP A 100 -10.99 -2.86 6.28
C TRP A 100 -10.04 -2.17 5.30
N GLN A 101 -10.49 -1.13 4.60
CA GLN A 101 -9.66 -0.40 3.63
C GLN A 101 -8.41 0.19 4.29
N LEU A 102 -8.57 0.84 5.45
CA LEU A 102 -7.45 1.34 6.25
C LEU A 102 -6.48 0.21 6.65
N SER A 103 -7.01 -0.95 7.06
CA SER A 103 -6.18 -2.11 7.39
C SER A 103 -5.37 -2.58 6.18
N GLN A 104 -6.00 -2.66 4.99
CA GLN A 104 -5.31 -3.08 3.77
C GLN A 104 -4.26 -2.08 3.30
N PHE A 105 -4.43 -0.77 3.56
CA PHE A 105 -3.37 0.21 3.33
C PHE A 105 -2.21 -0.02 4.28
N LEU A 106 -2.47 -0.14 5.58
CA LEU A 106 -1.42 -0.41 6.57
C LEU A 106 -0.60 -1.66 6.21
N HIS A 107 -1.24 -2.77 5.83
CA HIS A 107 -0.55 -3.98 5.38
C HIS A 107 0.25 -3.76 4.09
N GLY A 108 -0.29 -2.96 3.16
CA GLY A 108 0.39 -2.55 1.94
C GLY A 108 1.66 -1.75 2.23
N GLU A 109 1.58 -0.72 3.07
CA GLU A 109 2.73 0.12 3.45
C GLU A 109 3.81 -0.69 4.18
N GLN A 110 3.41 -1.63 5.04
CA GLN A 110 4.37 -2.54 5.66
C GLN A 110 5.05 -3.43 4.61
N GLY A 111 4.30 -3.90 3.62
CA GLY A 111 4.85 -4.62 2.46
C GLY A 111 5.83 -3.76 1.68
N ALA A 112 5.49 -2.51 1.39
CA ALA A 112 6.33 -1.54 0.68
C ALA A 112 7.63 -1.25 1.44
N LEU A 113 7.54 -1.08 2.77
CA LEU A 113 8.69 -0.93 3.65
C LEU A 113 9.67 -2.09 3.51
N VAL A 114 9.17 -3.34 3.59
CA VAL A 114 10.01 -4.54 3.49
C VAL A 114 10.57 -4.73 2.08
N CYS A 115 9.76 -4.52 1.05
CA CYS A 115 10.19 -4.62 -0.35
C CYS A 115 11.26 -3.58 -0.69
N THR A 116 11.10 -2.34 -0.21
CA THR A 116 12.09 -1.28 -0.43
C THR A 116 13.39 -1.58 0.33
N ALA A 117 13.31 -2.10 1.56
CA ALA A 117 14.50 -2.54 2.30
C ALA A 117 15.23 -3.69 1.58
N LYS A 118 14.49 -4.60 0.92
CA LYS A 118 15.05 -5.62 0.04
C LYS A 118 15.73 -4.98 -1.18
N ILE A 119 15.07 -4.05 -1.87
CA ILE A 119 15.63 -3.28 -2.99
C ILE A 119 16.99 -2.68 -2.61
N VAL A 120 17.10 -1.99 -1.48
CA VAL A 120 18.34 -1.37 -1.01
C VAL A 120 19.49 -2.39 -0.89
N GLN A 121 19.19 -3.63 -0.46
CA GLN A 121 20.20 -4.68 -0.33
C GLN A 121 20.67 -5.22 -1.69
N GLN A 122 19.75 -5.44 -2.62
CA GLN A 122 20.01 -6.21 -3.85
C GLN A 122 20.45 -5.38 -5.06
N VAL A 123 20.04 -4.10 -5.16
CA VAL A 123 20.31 -3.31 -6.38
C VAL A 123 21.80 -2.99 -6.53
N PRO A 124 22.33 -2.96 -7.77
CA PRO A 124 23.75 -2.78 -8.03
C PRO A 124 24.21 -1.32 -7.88
N ASP A 125 23.34 -0.37 -8.18
CA ASP A 125 23.71 1.03 -8.30
C ASP A 125 23.49 1.81 -6.99
N MET A 126 24.46 2.65 -6.62
CA MET A 126 24.40 3.42 -5.38
C MET A 126 23.30 4.50 -5.40
N ASP A 127 22.99 5.05 -6.57
CA ASP A 127 21.91 6.04 -6.74
C ASP A 127 20.53 5.48 -6.34
N ALA A 128 20.27 4.23 -6.72
CA ALA A 128 19.07 3.49 -6.36
C ALA A 128 19.06 3.15 -4.86
N LYS A 129 20.21 2.78 -4.28
CA LYS A 129 20.31 2.58 -2.81
C LYS A 129 20.03 3.88 -2.04
N PHE A 130 20.51 5.04 -2.50
CA PHE A 130 20.23 6.33 -1.85
C PHE A 130 18.76 6.68 -1.87
N TYR A 131 18.11 6.54 -3.03
CA TYR A 131 16.69 6.82 -3.12
C TYR A 131 15.87 5.78 -2.36
N GLY A 132 16.15 4.48 -2.54
CA GLY A 132 15.48 3.40 -1.82
C GLY A 132 15.59 3.55 -0.31
N ALA A 133 16.73 3.98 0.23
CA ALA A 133 16.87 4.27 1.66
C ALA A 133 16.00 5.45 2.12
N THR A 134 15.77 6.43 1.25
CA THR A 134 14.82 7.51 1.54
C THR A 134 13.39 6.99 1.56
N GLN A 135 13.03 6.14 0.59
CA GLN A 135 11.72 5.52 0.56
C GLN A 135 11.49 4.60 1.76
N VAL A 136 12.48 3.85 2.25
CA VAL A 136 12.35 3.08 3.50
C VAL A 136 11.91 3.96 4.67
N VAL A 137 12.42 5.19 4.76
CA VAL A 137 11.99 6.16 5.77
C VAL A 137 10.57 6.66 5.49
N ASP A 138 10.22 6.90 4.22
CA ASP A 138 8.87 7.28 3.81
C ASP A 138 7.85 6.20 4.22
N GLU A 139 8.09 4.93 3.88
CA GLU A 139 7.17 3.82 4.21
C GLU A 139 7.08 3.55 5.72
N ALA A 140 8.17 3.74 6.47
CA ALA A 140 8.12 3.64 7.93
C ALA A 140 7.13 4.66 8.53
N ARG A 141 7.12 5.89 7.99
CA ARG A 141 6.19 6.95 8.40
C ARG A 141 4.77 6.68 7.93
N HIS A 142 4.59 6.07 6.75
CA HIS A 142 3.27 5.65 6.28
C HIS A 142 2.66 4.59 7.21
N VAL A 143 3.44 3.57 7.58
CA VAL A 143 3.06 2.55 8.57
C VAL A 143 2.70 3.22 9.91
N GLU A 144 3.51 4.15 10.39
CA GLU A 144 3.24 4.90 11.61
C GLU A 144 1.89 5.65 11.55
N ALA A 145 1.67 6.42 10.47
CA ALA A 145 0.46 7.23 10.30
C ALA A 145 -0.80 6.35 10.22
N TYR A 146 -0.80 5.31 9.39
CA TYR A 146 -1.97 4.43 9.27
C TYR A 146 -2.17 3.57 10.52
N SER A 147 -1.11 3.11 11.17
CA SER A 147 -1.20 2.40 12.44
C SER A 147 -1.83 3.29 13.51
N ARG A 148 -1.37 4.54 13.64
CA ARG A 148 -1.95 5.50 14.59
C ARG A 148 -3.42 5.76 14.29
N ARG A 149 -3.79 6.00 13.02
CA ARG A 149 -5.19 6.20 12.61
C ARG A 149 -6.06 4.98 12.93
N LEU A 150 -5.57 3.78 12.62
CA LEU A 150 -6.26 2.54 12.93
C LEU A 150 -6.45 2.41 14.44
N HIS A 151 -5.42 2.73 15.23
CA HIS A 151 -5.44 2.45 16.65
C HIS A 151 -6.14 3.50 17.52
N GLU A 152 -6.05 4.77 17.16
CA GLU A 152 -6.59 5.87 17.96
C GLU A 152 -7.95 6.34 17.47
N LYS A 153 -8.31 6.05 16.21
CA LYS A 153 -9.48 6.65 15.57
C LYS A 153 -10.52 5.65 15.08
N PHE A 154 -10.09 4.52 14.52
CA PHE A 154 -11.00 3.47 14.05
C PHE A 154 -11.23 2.36 15.06
N GLU A 155 -10.20 1.90 15.77
CA GLU A 155 -10.28 0.82 16.76
C GLU A 155 -10.85 -0.53 16.25
N LEU A 156 -11.01 -0.70 14.94
CA LEU A 156 -11.43 -1.92 14.25
C LEU A 156 -10.43 -2.24 13.15
N ALA A 157 -10.01 -3.49 13.03
CA ALA A 157 -9.03 -3.95 12.06
C ALA A 157 -9.51 -5.16 11.26
N TYR A 158 -8.92 -5.36 10.09
CA TYR A 158 -9.10 -6.57 9.26
C TYR A 158 -7.74 -7.19 8.89
N PRO A 159 -7.66 -8.53 8.80
CA PRO A 159 -6.44 -9.20 8.34
C PRO A 159 -6.12 -8.82 6.90
N ILE A 160 -4.86 -9.01 6.50
CA ILE A 160 -4.42 -8.87 5.12
C ILE A 160 -5.26 -9.75 4.20
N THR A 161 -5.68 -9.23 3.04
CA THR A 161 -6.44 -10.03 2.07
C THR A 161 -5.58 -11.17 1.51
N PRO A 162 -6.17 -12.31 1.12
CA PRO A 162 -5.44 -13.39 0.45
C PRO A 162 -4.72 -12.93 -0.82
N THR A 163 -5.33 -12.02 -1.58
CA THR A 163 -4.77 -11.45 -2.81
C THR A 163 -3.52 -10.61 -2.55
N LEU A 164 -3.57 -9.67 -1.59
CA LEU A 164 -2.41 -8.87 -1.23
C LEU A 164 -1.30 -9.74 -0.64
N LYS A 165 -1.66 -10.69 0.22
CA LYS A 165 -0.70 -11.65 0.80
C LYS A 165 0.02 -12.46 -0.28
N THR A 166 -0.71 -12.96 -1.27
CA THR A 166 -0.14 -13.74 -2.38
C THR A 166 0.82 -12.89 -3.22
N LEU A 167 0.46 -11.64 -3.55
CA LEU A 167 1.35 -10.75 -4.29
C LEU A 167 2.62 -10.43 -3.52
N LEU A 168 2.52 -10.10 -2.23
CA LEU A 168 3.70 -9.86 -1.40
C LEU A 168 4.59 -11.11 -1.27
N ASP A 169 4.00 -12.30 -1.19
CA ASP A 169 4.74 -13.57 -1.16
C ASP A 169 5.55 -13.77 -2.45
N GLN A 170 4.91 -13.62 -3.61
CA GLN A 170 5.56 -13.74 -4.92
C GLN A 170 6.71 -12.72 -5.08
N ILE A 171 6.44 -11.46 -4.75
CA ILE A 171 7.41 -10.36 -4.86
C ILE A 171 8.63 -10.59 -3.97
N LEU A 172 8.41 -10.97 -2.70
CA LEU A 172 9.49 -11.13 -1.73
C LEU A 172 10.29 -12.41 -1.94
N ARG A 173 9.69 -13.47 -2.48
CA ARG A 173 10.40 -14.72 -2.82
C ARG A 173 11.27 -14.61 -4.06
N ASP A 174 10.88 -13.80 -5.05
CA ASP A 174 11.65 -13.69 -6.28
C ASP A 174 13.06 -13.12 -6.00
N SER A 175 14.09 -13.83 -6.43
CA SER A 175 15.48 -13.45 -6.17
C SER A 175 15.96 -12.30 -7.07
N ARG A 176 15.21 -12.00 -8.14
CA ARG A 176 15.58 -11.00 -9.14
C ARG A 176 15.10 -9.64 -8.68
N TRP A 177 16.03 -8.68 -8.64
CA TRP A 177 15.77 -7.40 -8.02
C TRP A 177 14.71 -6.57 -8.77
N ASP A 178 14.62 -6.72 -10.09
CA ASP A 178 13.69 -6.02 -10.95
C ASP A 178 12.23 -6.42 -10.68
N MET A 179 12.01 -7.68 -10.30
CA MET A 179 10.68 -8.18 -9.92
C MET A 179 10.13 -7.47 -8.68
N THR A 180 11.00 -7.07 -7.74
CA THR A 180 10.57 -6.27 -6.59
C THR A 180 10.12 -4.87 -6.99
N TYR A 181 10.81 -4.23 -7.93
CA TYR A 181 10.38 -2.95 -8.50
C TYR A 181 9.06 -3.08 -9.27
N LEU A 182 8.94 -4.09 -10.12
CA LEU A 182 7.74 -4.29 -10.92
C LEU A 182 6.52 -4.51 -10.02
N GLY A 183 6.63 -5.44 -9.07
CA GLY A 183 5.54 -5.79 -8.17
C GLY A 183 5.18 -4.68 -7.20
N MET A 184 6.15 -4.13 -6.47
CA MET A 184 5.86 -3.13 -5.44
C MET A 184 5.68 -1.74 -6.03
N GLN A 185 6.72 -1.20 -6.68
CA GLN A 185 6.80 0.21 -7.05
C GLN A 185 5.89 0.57 -8.24
N VAL A 186 5.76 -0.35 -9.21
CA VAL A 186 4.96 -0.10 -10.42
C VAL A 186 3.51 -0.53 -10.24
N LEU A 187 3.27 -1.73 -9.68
CA LEU A 187 1.93 -2.32 -9.61
C LEU A 187 1.21 -1.94 -8.30
N ILE A 188 1.71 -2.37 -7.14
CA ILE A 188 1.03 -2.15 -5.85
C ILE A 188 0.92 -0.65 -5.53
N GLU A 189 2.04 0.07 -5.50
CA GLU A 189 2.06 1.51 -5.20
C GLU A 189 1.37 2.34 -6.30
N GLY A 190 1.53 1.95 -7.56
CA GLY A 190 0.85 2.60 -8.69
C GLY A 190 -0.67 2.61 -8.55
N LEU A 191 -1.24 1.50 -8.08
CA LEU A 191 -2.67 1.39 -7.79
C LEU A 191 -3.06 2.06 -6.47
N ALA A 192 -2.21 1.95 -5.44
CA ALA A 192 -2.42 2.60 -4.15
C ALA A 192 -2.57 4.12 -4.32
N LEU A 193 -1.75 4.75 -5.17
CA LEU A 193 -1.84 6.17 -5.48
C LEU A 193 -3.23 6.60 -5.97
N ALA A 194 -3.89 5.78 -6.79
CA ALA A 194 -5.25 6.05 -7.25
C ALA A 194 -6.27 5.95 -6.09
N ALA A 195 -6.16 4.91 -5.26
CA ALA A 195 -7.03 4.72 -4.09
C ALA A 195 -6.89 5.86 -3.08
N PHE A 196 -5.65 6.29 -2.78
CA PHE A 196 -5.39 7.43 -1.90
C PHE A 196 -5.95 8.73 -2.47
N SER A 197 -5.85 8.95 -3.79
CA SER A 197 -6.42 10.14 -4.43
C SER A 197 -7.92 10.21 -4.22
N THR A 198 -8.63 9.10 -4.42
CA THR A 198 -10.08 9.04 -4.23
C THR A 198 -10.49 9.48 -2.83
N ILE A 199 -9.79 8.99 -1.80
CA ILE A 199 -10.10 9.34 -0.41
C ILE A 199 -9.72 10.80 -0.13
N ARG A 200 -8.53 11.24 -0.54
CA ARG A 200 -8.10 12.64 -0.38
C ARG A 200 -9.11 13.62 -0.97
N ASP A 201 -9.60 13.31 -2.17
CA ASP A 201 -10.44 14.23 -2.96
C ASP A 201 -11.91 14.18 -2.55
N SER A 202 -12.37 13.06 -1.98
CA SER A 202 -13.80 12.86 -1.65
C SER A 202 -14.11 12.95 -0.16
N SER A 203 -13.14 12.69 0.71
CA SER A 203 -13.33 12.72 2.17
C SER A 203 -13.62 14.14 2.64
N GLN A 204 -14.72 14.31 3.38
CA GLN A 204 -15.00 15.57 4.07
C GLN A 204 -14.35 15.65 5.46
N ASN A 205 -13.81 14.53 5.95
CA ASN A 205 -13.07 14.49 7.21
C ASN A 205 -11.61 14.98 6.98
N PRO A 206 -11.17 16.10 7.58
CA PRO A 206 -9.86 16.66 7.27
C PRO A 206 -8.69 15.78 7.72
N LEU A 207 -8.83 14.99 8.79
CA LEU A 207 -7.82 14.02 9.21
C LEU A 207 -7.64 12.90 8.18
N ALA A 208 -8.72 12.30 7.69
CA ALA A 208 -8.66 11.27 6.66
C ALA A 208 -8.07 11.82 5.35
N ALA A 209 -8.47 13.03 4.93
CA ALA A 209 -7.92 13.68 3.74
C ALA A 209 -6.42 14.02 3.88
N SER A 210 -6.01 14.56 5.03
CA SER A 210 -4.62 14.99 5.26
C SER A 210 -3.62 13.84 5.34
N VAL A 211 -3.95 12.74 6.02
CA VAL A 211 -3.10 11.54 6.07
C VAL A 211 -2.81 11.04 4.65
N ASN A 212 -3.87 10.86 3.84
CA ASN A 212 -3.72 10.39 2.46
C ASN A 212 -2.96 11.41 1.60
N ALA A 213 -3.18 12.73 1.79
CA ALA A 213 -2.45 13.75 1.04
C ALA A 213 -0.93 13.71 1.28
N TYR A 214 -0.49 13.49 2.52
CA TYR A 214 0.93 13.41 2.85
C TYR A 214 1.57 12.12 2.35
N VAL A 215 0.90 10.98 2.47
CA VAL A 215 1.36 9.71 1.88
C VAL A 215 1.49 9.85 0.36
N MET A 216 0.47 10.38 -0.31
CA MET A 216 0.50 10.60 -1.77
C MET A 216 1.62 11.51 -2.25
N GLN A 217 2.04 12.47 -1.43
CA GLN A 217 3.17 13.35 -1.77
C GLN A 217 4.45 12.53 -1.99
N ASP A 218 4.58 11.41 -1.27
CA ASP A 218 5.72 10.51 -1.28
C ASP A 218 5.55 9.44 -2.38
N GLU A 219 4.37 8.81 -2.47
CA GLU A 219 4.04 7.76 -3.46
C GLU A 219 4.31 8.15 -4.93
N ALA A 220 4.01 9.39 -5.30
CA ALA A 220 4.26 9.84 -6.67
C ALA A 220 5.75 9.73 -7.08
N ARG A 221 6.66 9.81 -6.10
CA ARG A 221 8.09 9.64 -6.31
C ARG A 221 8.49 8.15 -6.29
N HIS A 222 7.84 7.34 -5.47
CA HIS A 222 8.08 5.89 -5.40
C HIS A 222 7.75 5.20 -6.73
N VAL A 223 6.59 5.51 -7.32
CA VAL A 223 6.23 5.04 -8.67
C VAL A 223 7.23 5.52 -9.73
N ALA A 224 7.69 6.76 -9.64
CA ALA A 224 8.70 7.30 -10.56
C ALA A 224 10.05 6.58 -10.42
N PHE A 225 10.44 6.21 -9.20
CA PHE A 225 11.64 5.45 -8.93
C PHE A 225 11.62 4.08 -9.60
N GLY A 226 10.53 3.32 -9.43
CA GLY A 226 10.38 2.03 -10.12
C GLY A 226 10.44 2.16 -11.64
N ARG A 227 9.73 3.15 -12.21
CA ARG A 227 9.76 3.38 -13.66
C ARG A 227 11.15 3.74 -14.18
N PHE A 228 11.88 4.63 -13.51
CA PHE A 228 13.23 5.00 -13.93
C PHE A 228 14.22 3.85 -13.77
N ALA A 229 14.14 3.09 -12.67
CA ALA A 229 15.03 1.95 -12.45
C ALA A 229 14.85 0.85 -13.51
N LEU A 230 13.59 0.56 -13.89
CA LEU A 230 13.27 -0.50 -14.85
C LEU A 230 13.45 -0.09 -16.31
N ALA A 231 13.23 1.20 -16.65
CA ALA A 231 13.34 1.69 -18.03
C ALA A 231 14.73 1.48 -18.63
N ASP A 232 15.78 1.60 -17.81
CA ASP A 232 17.15 1.38 -18.25
C ASP A 232 17.51 -0.12 -18.32
N TYR A 233 16.84 -0.97 -17.54
CA TYR A 233 17.16 -2.40 -17.44
C TYR A 233 16.43 -3.26 -18.47
N TYR A 234 15.12 -3.04 -18.66
CA TYR A 234 14.27 -3.89 -19.50
C TYR A 234 14.69 -3.99 -20.98
N PRO A 235 15.30 -2.96 -21.61
CA PRO A 235 15.87 -3.10 -22.96
C PRO A 235 16.96 -4.17 -23.08
N HIS A 236 17.58 -4.58 -21.97
CA HIS A 236 18.63 -5.59 -21.94
C HIS A 236 18.13 -7.01 -21.66
N LEU A 237 16.83 -7.18 -21.36
CA LEU A 237 16.23 -8.49 -21.14
C LEU A 237 16.07 -9.26 -22.45
N THR A 238 16.12 -10.59 -22.35
CA THR A 238 15.68 -11.48 -23.43
C THR A 238 14.17 -11.42 -23.60
N GLN A 239 13.64 -11.97 -24.70
CA GLN A 239 12.19 -12.04 -24.89
C GLN A 239 11.53 -12.90 -23.81
N THR A 240 12.11 -14.06 -23.49
CA THR A 240 11.58 -14.95 -22.44
C THR A 240 11.51 -14.26 -21.08
N GLU A 241 12.55 -13.52 -20.69
CA GLU A 241 12.52 -12.77 -19.44
C GLU A 241 11.42 -11.70 -19.45
N ARG A 242 11.21 -10.99 -20.57
CA ARG A 242 10.10 -10.03 -20.70
C ARG A 242 8.74 -10.72 -20.59
N ASP A 243 8.55 -11.85 -21.26
CA ASP A 243 7.30 -12.62 -21.22
C ASP A 243 6.93 -13.00 -19.77
N GLU A 244 7.92 -13.42 -18.96
CA GLU A 244 7.71 -13.70 -17.54
C GLU A 244 7.25 -12.47 -16.73
N ARG A 245 7.77 -11.27 -17.03
CA ARG A 245 7.35 -10.03 -16.35
C ARG A 245 5.95 -9.61 -16.78
N GLU A 246 5.63 -9.79 -18.06
CA GLU A 246 4.31 -9.49 -18.61
C GLU A 246 3.24 -10.42 -18.01
N GLU A 247 3.54 -11.71 -17.89
CA GLU A 247 2.66 -12.69 -17.23
C GLU A 247 2.45 -12.33 -15.75
N PHE A 248 3.53 -12.08 -15.01
CA PHE A 248 3.44 -11.61 -13.62
C PHE A 248 2.62 -10.32 -13.48
N ALA A 249 2.83 -9.34 -14.36
CA ALA A 249 2.07 -8.09 -14.33
C ALA A 249 0.58 -8.29 -14.62
N ALA A 250 0.23 -9.21 -15.53
CA ALA A 250 -1.15 -9.57 -15.83
C ALA A 250 -1.82 -10.25 -14.62
N GLU A 251 -1.17 -11.25 -14.02
CA GLU A 251 -1.65 -11.93 -12.80
C GLU A 251 -1.85 -10.95 -11.65
N ALA A 252 -0.87 -10.06 -11.45
CA ALA A 252 -0.94 -9.02 -10.44
C ALA A 252 -2.12 -8.07 -10.67
N CYS A 253 -2.43 -7.71 -11.92
CA CYS A 253 -3.61 -6.90 -12.23
C CYS A 253 -4.92 -7.58 -11.83
N TYR A 254 -5.05 -8.90 -12.03
CA TYR A 254 -6.22 -9.65 -11.57
C TYR A 254 -6.32 -9.67 -10.05
N ALA A 255 -5.23 -10.02 -9.35
CA ALA A 255 -5.21 -10.04 -7.88
C ALA A 255 -5.50 -8.65 -7.28
N MET A 256 -4.99 -7.59 -7.90
CA MET A 256 -5.23 -6.21 -7.50
C MET A 256 -6.68 -5.76 -7.75
N ARG A 257 -7.32 -6.19 -8.85
CA ARG A 257 -8.75 -5.96 -9.11
C ARG A 257 -9.59 -6.62 -8.01
N ASP A 258 -9.34 -7.90 -7.75
CA ASP A 258 -10.15 -8.72 -6.83
C ASP A 258 -9.99 -8.25 -5.38
N ARG A 259 -8.81 -7.72 -5.02
CA ARG A 259 -8.57 -7.08 -3.72
C ARG A 259 -9.61 -6.01 -3.38
N PHE A 260 -10.17 -5.27 -4.34
CA PHE A 260 -11.14 -4.19 -4.06
C PHE A 260 -12.58 -4.66 -3.83
N GLN A 261 -12.85 -5.96 -3.95
CA GLN A 261 -14.21 -6.50 -3.72
C GLN A 261 -14.60 -6.54 -2.25
N ALA A 262 -13.63 -6.56 -1.32
CA ALA A 262 -13.85 -6.57 0.13
C ALA A 262 -14.75 -7.71 0.62
N GLU A 263 -14.61 -8.90 0.02
CA GLU A 263 -15.41 -10.09 0.35
C GLU A 263 -15.42 -10.39 1.85
N GLU A 264 -14.27 -10.25 2.53
CA GLU A 264 -14.17 -10.55 3.97
C GLU A 264 -15.02 -9.59 4.82
N VAL A 265 -15.31 -8.39 4.32
CA VAL A 265 -16.23 -7.45 4.97
C VAL A 265 -17.66 -7.93 4.83
N TRP A 266 -18.06 -8.30 3.61
CA TRP A 266 -19.43 -8.68 3.31
C TRP A 266 -19.79 -10.00 3.96
N GLU A 267 -18.90 -11.00 3.92
CA GLU A 267 -19.06 -12.26 4.65
C GLU A 267 -19.22 -12.04 6.16
N ASN A 268 -18.37 -11.20 6.75
CA ASN A 268 -18.45 -10.87 8.17
C ASN A 268 -19.77 -10.20 8.57
N LEU A 269 -20.39 -9.48 7.63
CA LEU A 269 -21.69 -8.84 7.82
C LEU A 269 -22.87 -9.75 7.42
N GLY A 270 -22.62 -10.98 6.99
CA GLY A 270 -23.64 -11.93 6.56
C GLY A 270 -24.29 -11.58 5.22
N LEU A 271 -23.60 -10.83 4.37
CA LEU A 271 -24.04 -10.45 3.04
C LEU A 271 -23.53 -11.45 1.99
N PRO A 272 -24.25 -11.64 0.87
CA PRO A 272 -23.81 -12.53 -0.20
C PRO A 272 -22.57 -11.96 -0.93
N VAL A 273 -21.66 -12.85 -1.34
CA VAL A 273 -20.42 -12.52 -2.07
C VAL A 273 -20.32 -13.17 -3.46
N GLU A 274 -21.32 -13.97 -3.85
CA GLU A 274 -21.44 -14.60 -5.19
C GLU A 274 -22.26 -13.75 -6.18
#